data_AF-A0A661UA69-F1
#
_entry.id   AF-A0A661UA69-F1
#
_cell.length_a   1.000
_cell.length_b   1.000
_cell.length_c   1.000
_cell.angle_alpha   90.00
_cell.angle_beta   90.00
_cell.angle_gamma   90.00
#
_symmetry.space_group_name_H-M   'P 1'
#
loop_
_entity.id
_entity.type
_entity.pdbx_description
1 polymer ?
#
loop_
_entity_poly.entity_id
_entity_poly.type
_entity_poly.pdbx_seq_one_letter_code
_entity_poly.pdbx_strand_id
1 'polypeptide(L)'
;YSLDELATVLVLLATVGWEQFSPRRRLIVAALLPWTIWMSYTSSFLLVGLVLVALASWLRKWDRARLLGLLMLMGSAAAAAASVYMLSMRHSFGHKALGYIWAASFPGKPVLPWLGQALINVFGAACDMSYAPALALALCVFGALSLPKSDNRPVAILAAGTLCSAVLASFVHAYPLAGGRLSIYWAPIALLLLASGLRALHDAFNLKSLRRSVVAIAGIIALVSVYMLLQQGSTLLVREEMRDVLTALEQHDDGQTPILVSAAANAQFRVYASPKLLRRATYMKGWLLPTSEVYRAWLRAGQPARFWLIVTGIDLNRKDALEADLGPFARAVRTIQRGRCAALSVKLLPKGRWPRAQ
;
A
#
# COMPACT_ATOMS: atom_id res chain seq x y z
N TYR A 1 6.71 -0.84 5.03
CA TYR A 1 6.35 0.57 5.12
C TYR A 1 7.55 1.45 5.46
N SER A 2 8.19 1.37 6.63
CA SER A 2 9.36 2.24 6.92
C SER A 2 10.55 2.07 5.96
N LEU A 3 10.82 0.84 5.51
CA LEU A 3 11.87 0.57 4.49
C LEU A 3 11.51 1.14 3.11
N ASP A 4 10.22 1.30 2.83
CA ASP A 4 9.71 1.80 1.55
C ASP A 4 9.98 3.29 1.42
N GLU A 5 9.67 4.03 2.48
CA GLU A 5 9.94 5.45 2.60
C GLU A 5 11.44 5.74 2.60
N LEU A 6 12.23 4.95 3.33
CA LEU A 6 13.68 5.06 3.34
C LEU A 6 14.27 4.90 1.93
N ALA A 7 13.84 3.89 1.18
CA ALA A 7 14.27 3.68 -0.20
C ALA A 7 13.95 4.91 -1.06
N THR A 8 12.74 5.47 -0.95
CA THR A 8 12.37 6.68 -1.68
C THR A 8 13.22 7.88 -1.31
N VAL A 9 13.45 8.13 -0.02
CA VAL A 9 14.27 9.24 0.46
C VAL A 9 15.71 9.10 -0.06
N LEU A 10 16.29 7.90 -0.04
CA LEU A 10 17.62 7.66 -0.57
C LEU A 10 17.71 7.95 -2.08
N VAL A 11 16.72 7.51 -2.87
CA VAL A 11 16.68 7.79 -4.32
C VAL A 11 16.48 9.28 -4.58
N LEU A 12 15.67 9.95 -3.78
CA LEU A 12 15.41 11.37 -3.92
C LEU A 12 16.67 12.21 -3.59
N LEU A 13 17.36 11.88 -2.50
CA LEU A 13 18.65 12.50 -2.15
C LEU A 13 19.70 12.27 -3.23
N ALA A 14 19.78 11.06 -3.77
CA ALA A 14 20.65 10.74 -4.88
C ALA A 14 20.30 11.56 -6.14
N THR A 15 19.02 11.77 -6.41
CA THR A 15 18.52 12.55 -7.55
C THR A 15 18.93 14.02 -7.44
N VAL A 16 18.67 14.65 -6.28
CA VAL A 16 18.99 16.06 -6.05
C VAL A 16 20.51 16.29 -6.06
N GLY A 17 21.27 15.38 -5.47
CA GLY A 17 22.74 15.45 -5.43
C GLY A 17 23.44 15.03 -6.73
N TRP A 18 22.76 14.39 -7.68
CA TRP A 18 23.39 13.70 -8.82
C TRP A 18 24.34 14.57 -9.63
N GLU A 19 23.93 15.81 -9.90
CA GLU A 19 24.72 16.79 -10.65
C GLU A 19 25.90 17.35 -9.84
N GLN A 20 25.78 17.39 -8.51
CA GLN A 20 26.77 17.95 -7.58
C GLN A 20 27.77 16.90 -7.09
N PHE A 21 27.46 15.60 -7.23
CA PHE A 21 28.35 14.54 -6.82
C PHE A 21 29.63 14.50 -7.66
N SER A 22 30.76 14.39 -6.96
CA SER A 22 32.03 13.98 -7.56
C SER A 22 31.86 12.65 -8.33
N PRO A 23 32.68 12.39 -9.38
CA PRO A 23 32.64 11.13 -10.12
C PRO A 23 32.64 9.88 -9.23
N ARG A 24 33.52 9.85 -8.22
CA ARG A 24 33.60 8.73 -7.26
C ARG A 24 32.30 8.51 -6.48
N ARG A 25 31.70 9.58 -5.95
CA ARG A 25 30.42 9.49 -5.23
C ARG A 25 29.29 9.01 -6.14
N ARG A 26 29.25 9.48 -7.40
CA ARG A 26 28.26 9.03 -8.39
C ARG A 26 28.35 7.53 -8.65
N LEU A 27 29.57 7.00 -8.81
CA LEU A 27 29.79 5.56 -8.98
C LEU A 27 29.34 4.75 -7.76
N ILE A 28 29.68 5.20 -6.54
CA ILE A 28 29.24 4.52 -5.30
C ILE A 28 27.71 4.50 -5.20
N VAL A 29 27.06 5.64 -5.46
CA VAL A 29 25.59 5.72 -5.44
C VAL A 29 24.97 4.83 -6.53
N ALA A 30 25.52 4.85 -7.74
CA ALA A 30 25.07 4.00 -8.85
C ALA A 30 25.21 2.50 -8.54
N ALA A 31 26.25 2.10 -7.80
CA ALA A 31 26.48 0.73 -7.39
C ALA A 31 25.51 0.26 -6.30
N LEU A 32 25.29 1.09 -5.28
CA LEU A 32 24.61 0.69 -4.05
C LEU A 32 23.10 0.94 -4.10
N LEU A 33 22.67 2.06 -4.68
CA LEU A 33 21.27 2.49 -4.61
C LEU A 33 20.27 1.51 -5.26
N PRO A 34 20.60 0.80 -6.36
CA PRO A 34 19.68 -0.18 -6.93
C PRO A 34 19.35 -1.36 -6.02
N TRP A 35 20.15 -1.60 -4.97
CA TRP A 35 19.85 -2.63 -3.97
C TRP A 35 18.65 -2.26 -3.09
N THR A 36 18.11 -1.04 -3.18
CA THR A 36 16.81 -0.69 -2.59
C THR A 36 15.64 -1.51 -3.15
N ILE A 37 15.80 -2.20 -4.30
CA ILE A 37 14.83 -3.18 -4.81
C ILE A 37 14.63 -4.34 -3.82
N TRP A 38 15.66 -4.72 -3.06
CA TRP A 38 15.56 -5.75 -2.02
C TRP A 38 14.73 -5.30 -0.81
N MET A 39 14.74 -3.99 -0.53
CA MET A 39 13.90 -3.41 0.51
C MET A 39 12.44 -3.33 0.04
N SER A 40 12.25 -2.96 -1.24
CA SER A 40 10.96 -3.02 -1.90
C SER A 40 11.03 -3.10 -3.42
N TYR A 41 10.19 -3.95 -3.99
CA TYR A 41 10.03 -4.13 -5.43
C TYR A 41 9.61 -2.85 -6.17
N THR A 42 8.80 -2.00 -5.55
CA THR A 42 8.34 -0.74 -6.19
C THR A 42 9.42 0.33 -6.26
N SER A 43 10.54 0.17 -5.52
CA SER A 43 11.73 1.02 -5.70
C SER A 43 12.27 0.94 -7.14
N SER A 44 11.93 -0.13 -7.89
CA SER A 44 12.21 -0.22 -9.33
C SER A 44 11.66 0.98 -10.13
N PHE A 45 10.47 1.49 -9.81
CA PHE A 45 9.89 2.66 -10.49
C PHE A 45 10.72 3.92 -10.25
N LEU A 46 11.18 4.11 -9.02
CA LEU A 46 12.06 5.22 -8.65
C LEU A 46 13.40 5.13 -9.36
N LEU A 47 13.95 3.92 -9.49
CA LEU A 47 15.20 3.68 -10.21
C LEU A 47 15.06 3.96 -11.70
N VAL A 48 13.90 3.66 -12.32
CA VAL A 48 13.64 4.09 -13.71
C VAL A 48 13.70 5.61 -13.81
N GLY A 49 13.05 6.33 -12.89
CA GLY A 49 13.14 7.79 -12.85
C GLY A 49 14.58 8.29 -12.66
N LEU A 50 15.37 7.68 -11.78
CA LEU A 50 16.78 8.03 -11.58
C LEU A 50 17.64 7.72 -12.81
N VAL A 51 17.41 6.60 -13.50
CA VAL A 51 18.09 6.27 -14.77
C VAL A 51 17.82 7.36 -15.80
N LEU A 52 16.58 7.85 -15.90
CA LEU A 52 16.24 8.96 -16.80
C LEU A 52 16.93 10.28 -16.40
N VAL A 53 17.05 10.56 -15.10
CA VAL A 53 17.84 11.70 -14.59
C VAL A 53 19.32 11.57 -14.99
N ALA A 54 19.91 10.39 -14.77
CA ALA A 54 21.30 10.11 -15.10
C ALA A 54 21.55 10.19 -16.62
N LEU A 55 20.62 9.69 -17.42
CA LEU A 55 20.66 9.77 -18.88
C LEU A 55 20.59 11.22 -19.36
N ALA A 56 19.63 12.01 -18.88
CA ALA A 56 19.51 13.43 -19.21
C ALA A 56 20.76 14.23 -18.77
N SER A 57 21.32 13.89 -17.61
CA SER A 57 22.57 14.46 -17.09
C SER A 57 23.76 14.19 -17.99
N TRP A 58 23.89 12.96 -18.51
CA TRP A 58 24.93 12.58 -19.46
C TRP A 58 24.74 13.27 -20.81
N LEU A 59 23.55 13.21 -21.41
CA LEU A 59 23.25 13.83 -22.70
C LEU A 59 23.50 15.34 -22.73
N ARG A 60 23.40 16.02 -21.57
CA ARG A 60 23.68 17.46 -21.47
C ARG A 60 25.17 17.82 -21.49
N LYS A 61 26.04 16.96 -20.95
CA LYS A 61 27.48 17.27 -20.78
C LYS A 61 28.43 16.34 -21.54
N TRP A 62 27.95 15.21 -22.04
CA TRP A 62 28.72 14.18 -22.75
C TRP A 62 29.98 13.69 -22.00
N ASP A 63 29.94 13.73 -20.67
CA ASP A 63 31.06 13.35 -19.80
C ASP A 63 31.15 11.82 -19.61
N ARG A 64 32.34 11.25 -19.83
CA ARG A 64 32.61 9.81 -19.66
C ARG A 64 32.32 9.32 -18.24
N ALA A 65 32.59 10.14 -17.22
CA ALA A 65 32.29 9.75 -15.83
C ALA A 65 30.79 9.63 -15.58
N ARG A 66 29.96 10.46 -16.24
CA ARG A 66 28.49 10.33 -16.20
C ARG A 66 28.01 9.09 -16.93
N LEU A 67 28.58 8.80 -18.09
CA LEU A 67 28.26 7.58 -18.85
C LEU A 67 28.58 6.34 -18.02
N LEU A 68 29.76 6.27 -17.41
CA LEU A 68 30.13 5.12 -16.56
C LEU A 68 29.18 4.99 -15.35
N GLY A 69 28.81 6.11 -14.71
CA GLY A 69 27.81 6.12 -13.64
C GLY A 69 26.44 5.61 -14.08
N LEU A 70 25.98 6.00 -15.28
CA LEU A 70 24.73 5.51 -15.87
C LEU A 70 24.79 4.01 -16.15
N LEU A 71 25.86 3.53 -16.80
CA LEU A 71 26.05 2.10 -17.10
C LEU A 71 26.12 1.27 -15.82
N MET A 72 26.82 1.76 -14.80
CA MET A 72 26.91 1.11 -13.49
C MET A 72 25.56 1.07 -12.78
N LEU A 73 24.78 2.15 -12.87
CA LEU A 73 23.43 2.21 -12.29
C LEU A 73 22.51 1.19 -12.96
N MET A 74 22.51 1.13 -14.30
CA MET A 74 21.72 0.17 -15.06
C MET A 74 22.15 -1.28 -14.79
N GLY A 75 23.45 -1.56 -14.81
CA GLY A 75 23.99 -2.89 -14.55
C GLY A 75 23.68 -3.38 -13.13
N SER A 76 23.86 -2.51 -12.13
CA SER A 76 23.54 -2.84 -10.72
C SER A 76 22.05 -3.02 -10.51
N ALA A 77 21.20 -2.21 -11.17
CA ALA A 77 19.75 -2.37 -11.13
C ALA A 77 19.28 -3.68 -11.77
N ALA A 78 19.85 -4.06 -12.93
CA ALA A 78 19.56 -5.33 -13.57
C ALA A 78 19.97 -6.51 -12.68
N ALA A 79 21.16 -6.45 -12.06
CA ALA A 79 21.63 -7.48 -11.14
C ALA A 79 20.73 -7.59 -9.89
N ALA A 80 20.37 -6.46 -9.28
CA ALA A 80 19.47 -6.43 -8.13
C ALA A 80 18.08 -6.99 -8.50
N ALA A 81 17.48 -6.56 -9.61
CA ALA A 81 16.19 -7.08 -10.07
C ALA A 81 16.24 -8.58 -10.40
N ALA A 82 17.29 -9.04 -11.10
CA ALA A 82 17.48 -10.46 -11.42
C ALA A 82 17.63 -11.29 -10.15
N SER A 83 18.43 -10.84 -9.17
CA SER A 83 18.62 -11.54 -7.91
C SER A 83 17.30 -11.67 -7.12
N VAL A 84 16.53 -10.59 -7.04
CA VAL A 84 15.21 -10.57 -6.38
C VAL A 84 14.21 -11.48 -7.09
N TYR A 85 14.21 -11.46 -8.42
CA TYR A 85 13.35 -12.33 -9.20
C TYR A 85 13.67 -13.81 -8.95
N MET A 86 14.95 -14.17 -9.02
CA MET A 86 15.40 -15.56 -8.87
C MET A 86 15.25 -16.09 -7.44
N LEU A 87 15.45 -15.25 -6.43
CA LEU A 87 15.43 -15.69 -5.04
C LEU A 87 14.05 -15.57 -4.38
N SER A 88 13.19 -14.66 -4.86
CA SER A 88 11.93 -14.33 -4.18
C SER A 88 10.72 -14.36 -5.12
N MET A 89 10.71 -13.55 -6.19
CA MET A 89 9.46 -13.31 -6.92
C MET A 89 8.99 -14.51 -7.75
N ARG A 90 9.89 -15.33 -8.30
CA ARG A 90 9.50 -16.47 -9.14
C ARG A 90 8.56 -17.45 -8.45
N HIS A 91 8.65 -17.58 -7.12
CA HIS A 91 7.79 -18.46 -6.33
C HIS A 91 6.44 -17.83 -5.98
N SER A 92 6.34 -16.50 -6.02
CA SER A 92 5.11 -15.75 -5.75
C SER A 92 4.32 -15.45 -7.04
N PHE A 93 5.00 -15.51 -8.19
CA PHE A 93 4.38 -15.27 -9.50
C PHE A 93 3.32 -16.34 -9.79
N GLY A 94 2.11 -15.91 -10.13
CA GLY A 94 0.97 -16.81 -10.39
C GLY A 94 0.12 -17.17 -9.16
N HIS A 95 0.41 -16.62 -7.98
CA HIS A 95 -0.45 -16.84 -6.82
C HIS A 95 -1.81 -16.15 -7.00
N LYS A 96 -2.85 -16.94 -7.32
CA LYS A 96 -4.21 -16.46 -7.67
C LYS A 96 -4.82 -15.47 -6.65
N ALA A 97 -4.45 -15.57 -5.37
CA ALA A 97 -4.96 -14.67 -4.34
C ALA A 97 -4.51 -13.21 -4.56
N LEU A 98 -3.26 -12.97 -5.00
CA LEU A 98 -2.79 -11.61 -5.29
C LEU A 98 -3.52 -11.02 -6.49
N GLY A 99 -3.77 -11.83 -7.52
CA GLY A 99 -4.57 -11.43 -8.68
C GLY A 99 -5.98 -10.98 -8.29
N TYR A 100 -6.63 -11.67 -7.36
CA TYR A 100 -7.95 -11.27 -6.87
C TYR A 100 -7.92 -9.95 -6.08
N ILE A 101 -6.93 -9.79 -5.19
CA ILE A 101 -6.77 -8.56 -4.38
C ILE A 101 -6.51 -7.34 -5.29
N TRP A 102 -5.73 -7.51 -6.35
CA TRP A 102 -5.32 -6.42 -7.23
C TRP A 102 -6.23 -6.21 -8.44
N ALA A 103 -7.18 -7.12 -8.71
CA ALA A 103 -8.02 -7.08 -9.90
C ALA A 103 -8.68 -5.71 -10.13
N ALA A 104 -9.22 -5.10 -9.07
CA ALA A 104 -9.88 -3.80 -9.14
C ALA A 104 -8.90 -2.61 -9.28
N SER A 105 -7.59 -2.86 -9.14
CA SER A 105 -6.55 -1.83 -9.17
C SER A 105 -5.78 -1.77 -10.50
N PHE A 106 -6.13 -2.64 -11.46
CA PHE A 106 -5.62 -2.63 -12.83
C PHE A 106 -6.56 -1.86 -13.78
N PRO A 107 -6.12 -1.50 -15.00
CA PRO A 107 -6.93 -0.71 -15.93
C PRO A 107 -8.27 -1.35 -16.24
N GLY A 108 -9.35 -0.67 -15.84
CA GLY A 108 -10.72 -0.99 -16.25
C GLY A 108 -11.11 -0.30 -17.54
N LYS A 109 -12.16 -0.78 -18.20
CA LYS A 109 -12.86 -0.01 -19.26
C LYS A 109 -13.93 0.86 -18.58
N PRO A 110 -14.06 2.16 -18.90
CA PRO A 110 -13.19 2.96 -19.78
C PRO A 110 -11.85 3.35 -19.13
N VAL A 111 -10.76 3.34 -19.92
CA VAL A 111 -9.38 3.50 -19.43
C VAL A 111 -9.11 4.90 -18.87
N LEU A 112 -9.59 5.96 -19.52
CA LEU A 112 -9.29 7.34 -19.12
C LEU A 112 -9.91 7.72 -17.76
N PRO A 113 -11.21 7.47 -17.49
CA PRO A 113 -11.78 7.70 -16.16
C PRO A 113 -11.10 6.87 -15.08
N TRP A 114 -10.75 5.61 -15.38
CA TRP A 114 -9.99 4.77 -14.44
C TRP A 114 -8.63 5.40 -14.11
N LEU A 115 -7.87 5.84 -15.12
CA LEU A 115 -6.55 6.44 -14.91
C LEU A 115 -6.66 7.72 -14.08
N GLY A 116 -7.66 8.57 -14.38
CA GLY A 116 -7.94 9.77 -13.59
C GLY A 116 -8.20 9.44 -12.12
N GLN A 117 -9.08 8.48 -11.84
CA GLN A 117 -9.38 8.06 -10.47
C GLN A 117 -8.17 7.43 -9.77
N ALA A 118 -7.39 6.60 -10.47
CA ALA A 118 -6.19 5.99 -9.94
C ALA A 118 -5.15 7.04 -9.54
N LEU A 119 -4.93 8.06 -10.38
CA LEU A 119 -4.04 9.18 -10.06
C LEU A 119 -4.56 10.01 -8.88
N ILE A 120 -5.86 10.33 -8.85
CA ILE A 120 -6.50 11.03 -7.72
C ILE A 120 -6.24 10.26 -6.42
N ASN A 121 -6.44 8.93 -6.42
CA ASN A 121 -6.22 8.10 -5.25
C ASN A 121 -4.74 8.05 -4.83
N VAL A 122 -3.82 7.90 -5.79
CA VAL A 122 -2.37 7.85 -5.51
C VAL A 122 -1.89 9.16 -4.87
N PHE A 123 -2.19 10.31 -5.48
CA PHE A 123 -1.73 11.60 -4.99
C PHE A 123 -2.50 12.07 -3.74
N GLY A 124 -3.79 11.75 -3.66
CA GLY A 124 -4.60 11.98 -2.47
C GLY A 124 -4.05 11.23 -1.25
N ALA A 125 -3.71 9.95 -1.41
CA ALA A 125 -3.13 9.16 -0.33
C ALA A 125 -1.67 9.56 -0.04
N ALA A 126 -0.87 9.85 -1.06
CA ALA A 126 0.53 10.24 -0.91
C ALA A 126 0.72 11.56 -0.13
N CYS A 127 -0.24 12.48 -0.26
CA CYS A 127 -0.25 13.76 0.45
C CYS A 127 -1.15 13.75 1.70
N ASP A 128 -1.74 12.61 2.07
CA ASP A 128 -2.73 12.48 3.15
C ASP A 128 -3.94 13.44 3.01
N MET A 129 -4.33 13.73 1.77
CA MET A 129 -5.43 14.62 1.40
C MET A 129 -6.67 13.83 0.95
N SER A 130 -7.10 12.86 1.74
CA SER A 130 -8.20 11.96 1.37
C SER A 130 -9.56 12.66 1.19
N TYR A 131 -9.75 13.85 1.77
CA TYR A 131 -10.97 14.67 1.60
C TYR A 131 -10.92 15.60 0.39
N ALA A 132 -9.73 15.85 -0.17
CA ALA A 132 -9.53 16.70 -1.34
C ALA A 132 -8.46 16.12 -2.29
N PRO A 133 -8.59 14.85 -2.72
CA PRO A 133 -7.53 14.15 -3.44
C PRO A 133 -7.29 14.73 -4.84
N ALA A 134 -8.34 15.28 -5.47
CA ALA A 134 -8.23 15.97 -6.75
C ALA A 134 -7.43 17.28 -6.66
N LEU A 135 -7.55 18.00 -5.53
CA LEU A 135 -6.75 19.21 -5.28
C LEU A 135 -5.27 18.86 -5.10
N ALA A 136 -4.97 17.78 -4.37
CA ALA A 136 -3.61 17.28 -4.22
C ALA A 136 -2.98 16.98 -5.59
N LEU A 137 -3.69 16.22 -6.44
CA LEU A 137 -3.25 15.94 -7.81
C LEU A 137 -3.02 17.22 -8.62
N ALA A 138 -3.96 18.17 -8.60
CA ALA A 138 -3.84 19.42 -9.35
C ALA A 138 -2.60 20.24 -8.91
N LEU A 139 -2.35 20.36 -7.61
CA LEU A 139 -1.18 21.04 -7.07
C LEU A 139 0.12 20.31 -7.42
N CYS A 140 0.16 18.98 -7.36
CA CYS A 140 1.33 18.20 -7.76
C CYS A 140 1.62 18.34 -9.26
N VAL A 141 0.59 18.34 -10.12
CA VAL A 141 0.73 18.59 -11.57
C VAL A 141 1.26 20.00 -11.82
N PHE A 142 0.68 21.01 -11.17
CA PHE A 142 1.15 22.39 -11.30
C PHE A 142 2.60 22.55 -10.83
N GLY A 143 2.96 21.89 -9.72
CA GLY A 143 4.34 21.79 -9.25
C GLY A 143 5.26 21.16 -10.27
N ALA A 144 4.90 19.99 -10.82
CA ALA A 144 5.69 19.30 -11.85
C ALA A 144 5.92 20.17 -13.09
N LEU A 145 4.93 20.97 -13.51
CA LEU A 145 5.03 21.90 -14.64
C LEU A 145 5.90 23.14 -14.35
N SER A 146 6.04 23.52 -13.08
CA SER A 146 6.88 24.65 -12.65
C SER A 146 8.37 24.31 -12.56
N LEU A 147 8.70 23.05 -12.22
CA LEU A 147 10.07 22.60 -11.97
C LEU A 147 11.05 22.71 -13.16
N PRO A 148 10.67 22.47 -14.44
CA PRO A 148 11.59 22.51 -15.58
C PRO A 148 12.27 23.86 -15.79
N LYS A 149 11.69 24.95 -15.26
CA LYS A 149 12.23 26.31 -15.34
C LYS A 149 13.28 26.62 -14.25
N SER A 150 13.56 25.66 -13.37
CA SER A 150 14.43 25.82 -12.21
C SER A 150 15.56 24.76 -12.18
N ASP A 151 16.51 24.91 -11.25
CA ASP A 151 17.55 23.91 -10.97
C ASP A 151 17.00 22.55 -10.51
N ASN A 152 15.69 22.46 -10.26
CA ASN A 152 15.01 21.24 -9.82
C ASN A 152 14.50 20.35 -10.98
N ARG A 153 14.91 20.60 -12.23
CA ARG A 153 14.59 19.74 -13.38
C ARG A 153 14.81 18.23 -13.11
N PRO A 154 15.87 17.78 -12.41
CA PRO A 154 16.03 16.36 -12.06
C PRO A 154 14.84 15.76 -11.31
N VAL A 155 14.23 16.52 -10.40
CA VAL A 155 13.07 16.06 -9.62
C VAL A 155 11.85 15.85 -10.53
N ALA A 156 11.64 16.74 -11.50
CA ALA A 156 10.56 16.59 -12.48
C ALA A 156 10.75 15.33 -13.36
N ILE A 157 11.98 15.06 -13.80
CA ILE A 157 12.31 13.87 -14.59
C ILE A 157 12.13 12.60 -13.75
N LEU A 158 12.59 12.60 -12.49
CA LEU A 158 12.38 11.50 -11.55
C LEU A 158 10.89 11.21 -11.37
N ALA A 159 10.08 12.23 -11.09
CA ALA A 159 8.65 12.08 -10.92
C ALA A 159 8.00 11.52 -12.19
N ALA A 160 8.21 12.14 -13.35
CA ALA A 160 7.64 11.68 -14.62
C ALA A 160 8.04 10.23 -14.93
N GLY A 161 9.33 9.88 -14.78
CA GLY A 161 9.82 8.52 -15.00
C GLY A 161 9.22 7.48 -14.07
N THR A 162 9.09 7.82 -12.78
CA THR A 162 8.45 6.98 -11.77
C THR A 162 6.97 6.76 -12.12
N LEU A 163 6.27 7.80 -12.57
CA LEU A 163 4.83 7.71 -12.86
C LEU A 163 4.57 6.90 -14.11
N CYS A 164 5.29 7.23 -15.18
CA CYS A 164 5.16 6.53 -16.45
C CYS A 164 5.48 5.03 -16.28
N SER A 165 6.53 4.67 -15.54
CA SER A 165 6.85 3.26 -15.30
C SER A 165 5.80 2.53 -14.46
N ALA A 166 5.23 3.16 -13.43
CA ALA A 166 4.14 2.59 -12.64
C ALA A 166 2.86 2.41 -13.47
N VAL A 167 2.52 3.41 -14.30
CA VAL A 167 1.38 3.34 -15.22
C VAL A 167 1.59 2.20 -16.23
N LEU A 168 2.75 2.12 -16.87
CA LEU A 168 3.08 1.03 -17.81
C LEU A 168 3.01 -0.34 -17.14
N ALA A 169 3.55 -0.48 -15.93
CA ALA A 169 3.47 -1.71 -15.15
C ALA A 169 2.02 -2.12 -14.84
N SER A 170 1.14 -1.15 -14.61
CA SER A 170 -0.29 -1.40 -14.42
C SER A 170 -0.99 -1.82 -15.71
N PHE A 171 -0.62 -1.24 -16.86
CA PHE A 171 -1.17 -1.65 -18.15
C PHE A 171 -0.81 -3.09 -18.54
N VAL A 172 0.42 -3.52 -18.24
CA VAL A 172 0.85 -4.91 -18.46
C VAL A 172 0.44 -5.84 -17.32
N HIS A 173 -0.40 -5.38 -16.39
CA HIS A 173 -0.87 -6.13 -15.22
C HIS A 173 0.25 -6.68 -14.31
N ALA A 174 1.42 -6.05 -14.34
CA ALA A 174 2.57 -6.42 -13.51
C ALA A 174 2.49 -5.79 -12.11
N TYR A 175 1.92 -4.59 -11.97
CA TYR A 175 1.76 -3.92 -10.68
C TYR A 175 0.55 -3.00 -10.63
N PRO A 176 -0.31 -3.04 -9.58
CA PRO A 176 -1.51 -2.21 -9.51
C PRO A 176 -1.19 -0.73 -9.29
N LEU A 177 -1.74 0.16 -10.12
CA LEU A 177 -1.59 1.61 -9.95
C LEU A 177 -2.46 2.15 -8.81
N ALA A 178 -3.72 1.72 -8.72
CA ALA A 178 -4.69 2.26 -7.75
C ALA A 178 -4.56 1.67 -6.33
N GLY A 179 -3.50 0.89 -6.06
CA GLY A 179 -3.26 0.28 -4.75
C GLY A 179 -2.65 1.26 -3.76
N GLY A 180 -3.09 1.23 -2.50
CA GLY A 180 -2.58 2.12 -1.44
C GLY A 180 -1.07 2.01 -1.23
N ARG A 181 -0.45 0.86 -1.52
CA ARG A 181 1.00 0.67 -1.36
C ARG A 181 1.83 1.57 -2.28
N LEU A 182 1.35 1.91 -3.48
CA LEU A 182 2.09 2.78 -4.39
C LEU A 182 2.20 4.21 -3.85
N SER A 183 1.17 4.69 -3.14
CA SER A 183 1.12 6.04 -2.58
C SER A 183 2.25 6.31 -1.56
N ILE A 184 2.69 5.28 -0.83
CA ILE A 184 3.77 5.38 0.17
C ILE A 184 5.11 5.73 -0.52
N TYR A 185 5.39 5.15 -1.69
CA TYR A 185 6.60 5.50 -2.45
C TYR A 185 6.48 6.84 -3.14
N TRP A 186 5.25 7.25 -3.45
CA TRP A 186 4.99 8.55 -4.04
C TRP A 186 5.05 9.68 -3.03
N ALA A 187 4.78 9.43 -1.74
CA ALA A 187 4.65 10.47 -0.72
C ALA A 187 5.81 11.49 -0.73
N PRO A 188 7.10 11.11 -0.67
CA PRO A 188 8.19 12.09 -0.70
C PRO A 188 8.23 12.93 -1.99
N ILE A 189 7.98 12.31 -3.15
CA ILE A 189 7.97 13.01 -4.44
C ILE A 189 6.75 13.92 -4.53
N ALA A 190 5.57 13.42 -4.15
CA ALA A 190 4.31 14.15 -4.17
C ALA A 190 4.37 15.38 -3.25
N LEU A 191 4.96 15.27 -2.06
CA LEU A 191 5.17 16.40 -1.15
C LEU A 191 6.09 17.47 -1.74
N LEU A 192 7.16 17.09 -2.45
CA LEU A 192 8.01 18.06 -3.16
C LEU A 192 7.26 18.73 -4.31
N LEU A 193 6.49 17.97 -5.09
CA LEU A 193 5.65 18.52 -6.16
C LEU A 193 4.58 19.45 -5.59
N LEU A 194 3.94 19.08 -4.48
CA LEU A 194 2.96 19.89 -3.77
C LEU A 194 3.57 21.21 -3.33
N ALA A 195 4.73 21.17 -2.66
CA ALA A 195 5.46 22.37 -2.24
C ALA A 195 5.84 23.27 -3.42
N SER A 196 6.31 22.68 -4.53
CA SER A 196 6.61 23.42 -5.76
C SER A 196 5.35 24.05 -6.37
N GLY A 197 4.22 23.36 -6.37
CA GLY A 197 2.94 23.86 -6.86
C GLY A 197 2.43 25.03 -6.03
N LEU A 198 2.52 24.93 -4.71
CA LEU A 198 2.15 26.01 -3.80
C LEU A 198 3.03 27.25 -3.99
N ARG A 199 4.34 27.07 -4.18
CA ARG A 199 5.25 28.18 -4.51
C ARG A 199 4.88 28.82 -5.85
N ALA A 200 4.65 28.02 -6.89
CA ALA A 200 4.27 28.55 -8.20
C ALA A 200 2.94 29.31 -8.15
N LEU A 201 1.96 28.85 -7.35
CA LEU A 201 0.69 29.56 -7.17
C LEU A 201 0.91 30.89 -6.44
N HIS A 202 1.72 30.87 -5.39
CA HIS A 202 2.11 32.09 -4.68
C HIS A 202 2.68 33.14 -5.64
N ASP A 203 3.64 32.72 -6.48
CA ASP A 203 4.31 33.60 -7.44
C ASP A 203 3.34 34.09 -8.52
N ALA A 204 2.41 33.24 -8.98
CA ALA A 204 1.38 33.62 -9.95
C ALA A 204 0.37 34.65 -9.41
N PHE A 205 0.03 34.59 -8.13
CA PHE A 205 -0.92 35.51 -7.50
C PHE A 205 -0.29 36.78 -6.91
N ASN A 206 1.03 37.00 -7.08
CA ASN A 206 1.75 38.16 -6.55
C ASN A 206 1.42 38.44 -5.07
N LEU A 207 1.26 37.38 -4.28
CA LEU A 207 0.94 37.53 -2.86
C LEU A 207 2.12 38.27 -2.20
N LYS A 208 1.88 39.48 -1.68
CA LYS A 208 2.93 40.38 -1.17
C LYS A 208 3.77 39.80 -0.03
N SER A 209 3.39 38.64 0.51
CA SER A 209 4.09 38.00 1.63
C SER A 209 4.08 36.48 1.50
N LEU A 210 5.08 35.93 0.79
CA LEU A 210 5.40 34.49 0.73
C LEU A 210 5.34 33.82 2.09
N ARG A 211 5.87 34.49 3.10
CA ARG A 211 5.87 34.01 4.48
C ARG A 211 4.46 33.76 5.01
N ARG A 212 3.47 34.62 4.71
CA ARG A 212 2.09 34.49 5.23
C ARG A 212 1.35 33.38 4.50
N SER A 213 1.49 33.29 3.18
CA SER A 213 0.84 32.23 2.39
C SER A 213 1.42 30.86 2.71
N VAL A 214 2.76 30.75 2.79
CA VAL A 214 3.43 29.51 3.19
C VAL A 214 3.05 29.12 4.63
N VAL A 215 3.00 30.07 5.57
CA VAL A 215 2.55 29.79 6.95
C VAL A 215 1.08 29.36 6.99
N ALA A 216 0.20 29.99 6.22
CA ALA A 216 -1.21 29.60 6.17
C ALA A 216 -1.39 28.19 5.59
N ILE A 217 -0.70 27.88 4.48
CA ILE A 217 -0.77 26.56 3.87
C ILE A 217 -0.12 25.50 4.76
N ALA A 218 1.05 25.77 5.32
CA ALA A 218 1.70 24.88 6.28
C ALA A 218 0.83 24.68 7.52
N GLY A 219 0.14 25.71 7.99
CA GLY A 219 -0.83 25.64 9.07
C GLY A 219 -2.03 24.75 8.73
N ILE A 220 -2.58 24.86 7.52
CA ILE A 220 -3.67 23.98 7.04
C ILE A 220 -3.19 22.54 6.94
N ILE A 221 -2.02 22.29 6.33
CA ILE A 221 -1.45 20.94 6.22
C ILE A 221 -1.21 20.37 7.62
N ALA A 222 -0.58 21.11 8.52
CA ALA A 222 -0.34 20.67 9.89
C ALA A 222 -1.65 20.40 10.64
N LEU A 223 -2.66 21.24 10.49
CA LEU A 223 -3.97 21.04 11.11
C LEU A 223 -4.66 19.78 10.56
N VAL A 224 -4.62 19.56 9.25
CA VAL A 224 -5.16 18.35 8.61
C VAL A 224 -4.40 17.12 9.08
N SER A 225 -3.07 17.15 9.13
CA SER A 225 -2.25 16.05 9.62
C SER A 225 -2.49 15.74 11.10
N VAL A 226 -2.66 16.77 11.94
CA VAL A 226 -3.03 16.57 13.36
C VAL A 226 -4.42 15.97 13.47
N TYR A 227 -5.40 16.46 12.69
CA TYR A 227 -6.74 15.88 12.66
C TYR A 227 -6.72 14.42 12.20
N MET A 228 -5.93 14.08 11.16
CA MET A 228 -5.72 12.70 10.71
C MET A 228 -5.03 11.85 11.79
N LEU A 229 -4.01 12.38 12.45
CA LEU A 229 -3.33 11.71 13.56
C LEU A 229 -4.28 11.47 14.74
N LEU A 230 -5.23 12.37 15.01
CA LEU A 230 -6.23 12.16 16.06
C LEU A 230 -7.26 11.10 15.64
N GLN A 231 -7.74 11.13 14.40
CA GLN A 231 -8.65 10.14 13.84
C GLN A 231 -8.00 8.75 13.80
N GLN A 232 -6.79 8.63 13.26
CA GLN A 232 -6.04 7.39 13.16
C GLN A 232 -5.41 6.97 14.49
N GLY A 233 -5.00 7.90 15.34
CA GLY A 233 -4.43 7.65 16.67
C GLY A 233 -5.40 6.90 17.56
N SER A 234 -6.69 7.20 17.44
CA SER A 234 -7.76 6.41 18.08
C SER A 234 -7.76 4.95 17.65
N THR A 235 -7.25 4.63 16.44
CA THR A 235 -7.11 3.28 15.90
C THR A 235 -5.74 2.64 16.17
N LEU A 236 -4.67 3.45 16.25
CA LEU A 236 -3.29 3.01 16.55
C LEU A 236 -3.11 2.57 18.00
N LEU A 237 -3.90 3.13 18.91
CA LEU A 237 -3.91 2.73 20.33
C LEU A 237 -4.71 1.44 20.57
N VAL A 238 -5.42 0.92 19.56
CA VAL A 238 -6.23 -0.28 19.72
C VAL A 238 -5.36 -1.51 19.50
N ARG A 239 -5.09 -2.23 20.57
CA ARG A 239 -4.32 -3.47 20.54
C ARG A 239 -5.11 -4.60 19.85
N GLU A 240 -4.45 -5.31 18.95
CA GLU A 240 -4.95 -6.57 18.39
C GLU A 240 -4.46 -7.73 19.29
N GLU A 241 -5.27 -8.09 20.28
CA GLU A 241 -4.92 -9.07 21.31
C GLU A 241 -5.30 -10.51 20.89
N MET A 242 -4.87 -10.94 19.70
CA MET A 242 -5.21 -12.27 19.16
C MET A 242 -4.77 -13.39 20.12
N ARG A 243 -3.60 -13.27 20.76
CA ARG A 243 -3.11 -14.25 21.74
C ARG A 243 -4.11 -14.46 22.88
N ASP A 244 -4.66 -13.38 23.43
CA ASP A 244 -5.61 -13.45 24.54
C ASP A 244 -6.94 -14.03 24.09
N VAL A 245 -7.40 -13.69 22.88
CA VAL A 245 -8.60 -14.29 22.28
C VAL A 245 -8.44 -15.81 22.16
N LEU A 246 -7.31 -16.29 21.65
CA LEU A 246 -7.07 -17.72 21.45
C LEU A 246 -6.86 -18.48 22.75
N THR A 247 -6.18 -17.86 23.73
CA THR A 247 -6.02 -18.43 25.08
C THR A 247 -7.39 -18.57 25.75
N ALA A 248 -8.21 -17.52 25.70
CA ALA A 248 -9.56 -17.56 26.25
C ALA A 248 -10.48 -18.52 25.49
N LEU A 249 -10.29 -18.68 24.16
CA LEU A 249 -11.00 -19.67 23.36
C LEU A 249 -10.70 -21.09 23.85
N GLU A 250 -9.43 -21.43 24.04
CA GLU A 250 -9.02 -22.76 24.51
C GLU A 250 -9.59 -23.14 25.88
N GLN A 251 -9.72 -22.16 26.78
CA GLN A 251 -10.31 -22.36 28.10
C GLN A 251 -11.82 -22.64 28.07
N HIS A 252 -12.51 -22.18 27.02
CA HIS A 252 -13.97 -22.24 26.91
C HIS A 252 -14.49 -23.22 25.88
N ASP A 253 -13.59 -23.74 25.06
CA ASP A 253 -13.90 -24.64 23.96
C ASP A 253 -13.70 -26.09 24.38
N ASP A 254 -14.70 -26.92 24.06
CA ASP A 254 -14.72 -28.36 24.37
C ASP A 254 -13.70 -29.18 23.57
N GLY A 255 -12.96 -28.54 22.66
CA GLY A 255 -11.99 -29.21 21.80
C GLY A 255 -12.58 -29.79 20.52
N GLN A 256 -13.90 -29.72 20.30
CA GLN A 256 -14.59 -30.38 19.20
C GLN A 256 -15.15 -29.39 18.16
N THR A 257 -15.52 -28.18 18.57
CA THR A 257 -16.18 -27.19 17.70
C THR A 257 -15.28 -26.69 16.54
N PRO A 258 -15.61 -26.86 15.25
CA PRO A 258 -14.73 -26.40 14.17
C PRO A 258 -14.45 -24.89 14.21
N ILE A 259 -13.27 -24.48 13.71
CA ILE A 259 -12.82 -23.08 13.74
C ILE A 259 -12.70 -22.56 12.31
N LEU A 260 -13.45 -21.53 11.96
CA LEU A 260 -13.30 -20.79 10.72
C LEU A 260 -12.47 -19.54 10.98
N VAL A 261 -11.40 -19.35 10.21
CA VAL A 261 -10.46 -18.24 10.40
C VAL A 261 -10.56 -17.30 9.21
N SER A 262 -10.93 -16.03 9.45
CA SER A 262 -10.99 -15.01 8.39
C SER A 262 -9.62 -14.86 7.73
N ALA A 263 -9.56 -14.48 6.46
CA ALA A 263 -8.26 -14.31 5.82
C ALA A 263 -7.44 -13.16 6.46
N ALA A 264 -8.12 -12.14 6.99
CA ALA A 264 -7.49 -11.07 7.77
C ALA A 264 -6.87 -11.59 9.09
N ALA A 265 -7.52 -12.57 9.74
CA ALA A 265 -7.02 -13.21 10.97
C ALA A 265 -5.95 -14.29 10.73
N ASN A 266 -5.84 -14.82 9.52
CA ASN A 266 -5.06 -16.02 9.22
C ASN A 266 -3.59 -15.94 9.68
N ALA A 267 -2.91 -14.82 9.39
CA ALA A 267 -1.50 -14.65 9.77
C ALA A 267 -1.31 -14.67 11.29
N GLN A 268 -2.11 -13.87 12.02
CA GLN A 268 -2.03 -13.81 13.48
C GLN A 268 -2.45 -15.12 14.13
N PHE A 269 -3.50 -15.76 13.62
CA PHE A 269 -3.96 -17.05 14.09
C PHE A 269 -2.86 -18.10 13.97
N ARG A 270 -2.19 -18.20 12.81
CA ARG A 270 -1.10 -19.19 12.62
C ARG A 270 0.08 -19.00 13.56
N VAL A 271 0.37 -17.76 13.95
CA VAL A 271 1.49 -17.43 14.84
C VAL A 271 1.13 -17.74 16.30
N TYR A 272 -0.11 -17.47 16.72
CA TYR A 272 -0.49 -17.55 18.14
C TYR A 272 -1.33 -18.77 18.52
N ALA A 273 -1.93 -19.49 17.56
CA ALA A 273 -2.77 -20.65 17.83
C ALA A 273 -1.93 -21.85 18.26
N SER A 274 -2.41 -22.58 19.27
CA SER A 274 -1.80 -23.87 19.63
C SER A 274 -1.99 -24.91 18.52
N PRO A 275 -1.19 -26.00 18.54
CA PRO A 275 -1.39 -27.13 17.64
C PRO A 275 -2.81 -27.72 17.67
N LYS A 276 -3.51 -27.65 18.83
CA LYS A 276 -4.89 -28.13 18.98
C LYS A 276 -5.87 -27.30 18.15
N LEU A 277 -5.75 -25.98 18.19
CA LEU A 277 -6.60 -25.08 17.41
C LEU A 277 -6.27 -25.17 15.91
N LEU A 278 -4.98 -25.24 15.55
CA LEU A 278 -4.54 -25.33 14.15
C LEU A 278 -5.12 -26.54 13.41
N ARG A 279 -5.23 -27.70 14.08
CA ARG A 279 -5.80 -28.93 13.49
C ARG A 279 -7.28 -28.83 13.13
N ARG A 280 -8.01 -27.89 13.73
CA ARG A 280 -9.46 -27.68 13.55
C ARG A 280 -9.77 -26.45 12.69
N ALA A 281 -8.74 -25.73 12.27
CA ALA A 281 -8.88 -24.47 11.57
C ALA A 281 -9.15 -24.68 10.08
N THR A 282 -10.25 -24.12 9.60
CA THR A 282 -10.55 -23.95 8.19
C THR A 282 -10.35 -22.49 7.80
N TYR A 283 -9.37 -22.25 6.95
CA TYR A 283 -9.00 -20.90 6.52
C TYR A 283 -9.86 -20.44 5.34
N MET A 284 -10.47 -19.26 5.50
CA MET A 284 -11.13 -18.55 4.40
C MET A 284 -10.09 -17.98 3.43
N LYS A 285 -10.48 -17.84 2.16
CA LYS A 285 -9.58 -17.31 1.11
C LYS A 285 -9.83 -15.83 0.85
N GLY A 286 -11.07 -15.37 1.00
CA GLY A 286 -11.44 -13.96 0.87
C GLY A 286 -10.92 -13.10 2.02
N TRP A 287 -10.30 -11.96 1.67
CA TRP A 287 -9.82 -10.94 2.63
C TRP A 287 -10.96 -10.22 3.36
N LEU A 288 -12.13 -10.19 2.72
CA LEU A 288 -13.40 -9.80 3.33
C LEU A 288 -14.13 -11.05 3.82
N LEU A 289 -15.08 -10.87 4.73
CA LEU A 289 -16.01 -11.91 5.20
C LEU A 289 -17.36 -11.86 4.45
N PRO A 290 -17.44 -12.06 3.11
CA PRO A 290 -18.74 -12.22 2.49
C PRO A 290 -19.37 -13.53 2.97
N THR A 291 -20.71 -13.55 3.12
CA THR A 291 -21.49 -14.76 3.49
C THR A 291 -21.07 -15.99 2.70
N SER A 292 -20.75 -15.82 1.41
CA SER A 292 -20.33 -16.92 0.52
C SER A 292 -19.00 -17.56 0.92
N GLU A 293 -18.02 -16.81 1.42
CA GLU A 293 -16.76 -17.38 1.91
C GLU A 293 -16.95 -18.10 3.25
N VAL A 294 -17.75 -17.52 4.14
CA VAL A 294 -18.12 -18.17 5.41
C VAL A 294 -18.85 -19.49 5.12
N TYR A 295 -19.79 -19.48 4.17
CA TYR A 295 -20.51 -20.67 3.73
C TYR A 295 -19.57 -21.74 3.14
N ARG A 296 -18.66 -21.37 2.23
CA ARG A 296 -17.69 -22.32 1.67
C ARG A 296 -16.74 -22.90 2.72
N ALA A 297 -16.33 -22.08 3.69
CA ALA A 297 -15.51 -22.55 4.81
C ALA A 297 -16.32 -23.50 5.71
N TRP A 298 -17.58 -23.17 6.00
CA TRP A 298 -18.51 -24.01 6.74
C TRP A 298 -18.76 -25.37 6.07
N LEU A 299 -18.99 -25.40 4.75
CA LEU A 299 -19.10 -26.63 3.96
C LEU A 299 -17.84 -27.50 4.09
N ARG A 300 -16.65 -26.90 3.96
CA ARG A 300 -15.36 -27.61 4.08
C ARG A 300 -15.10 -28.13 5.50
N ALA A 301 -15.65 -27.46 6.51
CA ALA A 301 -15.59 -27.88 7.90
C ALA A 301 -16.58 -29.02 8.24
N GLY A 302 -17.29 -29.59 7.26
CA GLY A 302 -18.23 -30.69 7.46
C GLY A 302 -19.62 -30.24 7.90
N GLN A 303 -20.02 -29.01 7.57
CA GLN A 303 -21.35 -28.47 7.86
C GLN A 303 -21.74 -28.49 9.34
N PRO A 304 -20.86 -28.06 10.27
CA PRO A 304 -21.15 -28.19 11.68
C PRO A 304 -22.33 -27.30 12.10
N ALA A 305 -23.17 -27.78 13.01
CA ALA A 305 -24.26 -26.99 13.58
C ALA A 305 -23.77 -25.74 14.34
N ARG A 306 -22.52 -25.79 14.82
CA ARG A 306 -21.84 -24.73 15.56
C ARG A 306 -20.38 -24.65 15.14
N PHE A 307 -19.85 -23.44 15.02
CA PHE A 307 -18.43 -23.21 14.75
C PHE A 307 -17.95 -21.93 15.45
N TRP A 308 -16.64 -21.81 15.64
CA TRP A 308 -16.00 -20.56 16.03
C TRP A 308 -15.58 -19.79 14.79
N LEU A 309 -15.86 -18.49 14.73
CA LEU A 309 -15.40 -17.59 13.69
C LEU A 309 -14.37 -16.63 14.30
N ILE A 310 -13.12 -16.74 13.84
CA ILE A 310 -12.01 -15.89 14.29
C ILE A 310 -11.86 -14.71 13.34
N VAL A 311 -11.87 -13.50 13.91
CA VAL A 311 -11.88 -12.23 13.19
C VAL A 311 -10.93 -11.21 13.83
N THR A 312 -10.46 -10.24 13.05
CA THR A 312 -9.60 -9.12 13.50
C THR A 312 -10.32 -7.77 13.39
N GLY A 313 -9.60 -6.67 13.68
CA GLY A 313 -10.18 -5.33 13.64
C GLY A 313 -10.69 -4.96 12.24
N ILE A 314 -10.04 -5.47 11.21
CA ILE A 314 -10.43 -5.27 9.81
C ILE A 314 -11.84 -5.81 9.55
N ASP A 315 -12.13 -6.99 10.10
CA ASP A 315 -13.44 -7.63 9.99
C ASP A 315 -14.48 -6.89 10.85
N LEU A 316 -14.12 -6.55 12.09
CA LEU A 316 -15.02 -5.89 13.04
C LEU A 316 -15.36 -4.45 12.66
N ASN A 317 -14.50 -3.75 11.91
CA ASN A 317 -14.83 -2.45 11.32
C ASN A 317 -16.00 -2.53 10.34
N ARG A 318 -16.37 -3.74 9.89
CA ARG A 318 -17.53 -4.01 9.04
C ARG A 318 -18.60 -4.84 9.77
N LYS A 319 -18.69 -4.71 11.10
CA LYS A 319 -19.62 -5.49 11.93
C LYS A 319 -21.06 -5.44 11.42
N ASP A 320 -21.57 -4.27 11.04
CA ASP A 320 -22.95 -4.13 10.56
C ASP A 320 -23.18 -4.93 9.26
N ALA A 321 -22.20 -4.90 8.36
CA ALA A 321 -22.24 -5.72 7.15
C ALA A 321 -22.17 -7.21 7.50
N LEU A 322 -21.30 -7.61 8.43
CA LEU A 322 -21.18 -8.99 8.89
C LEU A 322 -22.48 -9.51 9.53
N GLU A 323 -23.13 -8.67 10.34
CA GLU A 323 -24.41 -9.00 10.98
C GLU A 323 -25.56 -9.05 9.97
N ALA A 324 -25.61 -8.14 9.01
CA ALA A 324 -26.59 -8.19 7.93
C ALA A 324 -26.41 -9.44 7.04
N ASP A 325 -25.17 -9.81 6.77
CA ASP A 325 -24.78 -10.91 5.88
C ASP A 325 -24.96 -12.30 6.53
N LEU A 326 -24.67 -12.42 7.84
CA LEU A 326 -24.74 -13.69 8.58
C LEU A 326 -26.03 -13.85 9.39
N GLY A 327 -26.62 -12.76 9.87
CA GLY A 327 -27.79 -12.74 10.74
C GLY A 327 -28.98 -13.58 10.25
N PRO A 328 -29.30 -13.61 8.95
CA PRO A 328 -30.37 -14.47 8.42
C PRO A 328 -30.10 -15.98 8.56
N PHE A 329 -28.84 -16.39 8.67
CA PHE A 329 -28.43 -17.81 8.63
C PHE A 329 -27.89 -18.31 9.97
N ALA A 330 -27.34 -17.39 10.77
CA ALA A 330 -26.64 -17.74 11.98
C ALA A 330 -26.75 -16.65 13.05
N ARG A 331 -26.69 -17.07 14.30
CA ARG A 331 -26.67 -16.18 15.46
C ARG A 331 -25.37 -16.37 16.22
N ALA A 332 -24.72 -15.26 16.57
CA ALA A 332 -23.64 -15.29 17.55
C ALA A 332 -24.23 -15.65 18.92
N VAL A 333 -23.81 -16.80 19.45
CA VAL A 333 -24.24 -17.31 20.76
C VAL A 333 -23.31 -16.82 21.86
N ARG A 334 -22.03 -16.64 21.52
CA ARG A 334 -21.01 -16.21 22.46
C ARG A 334 -19.95 -15.40 21.73
N THR A 335 -19.45 -14.36 22.38
CA THR A 335 -18.35 -13.55 21.86
C THR A 335 -17.23 -13.50 22.88
N ILE A 336 -16.02 -13.90 22.47
CA ILE A 336 -14.78 -13.66 23.20
C ILE A 336 -14.06 -12.56 22.45
N GLN A 337 -14.05 -11.35 23.00
CA GLN A 337 -13.39 -10.20 22.38
C GLN A 337 -12.32 -9.64 23.31
N ARG A 338 -11.13 -9.39 22.74
CA ARG A 338 -10.01 -8.70 23.39
C ARG A 338 -9.41 -7.72 22.40
N GLY A 339 -9.49 -6.44 22.73
CA GLY A 339 -9.16 -5.36 21.81
C GLY A 339 -9.98 -5.47 20.52
N ARG A 340 -9.28 -5.49 19.37
CA ARG A 340 -9.86 -5.62 18.03
C ARG A 340 -9.94 -7.04 17.48
N CYS A 341 -9.58 -8.06 18.26
CA CYS A 341 -9.74 -9.44 17.84
C CYS A 341 -10.96 -10.06 18.53
N ALA A 342 -11.64 -10.97 17.84
CA ALA A 342 -12.73 -11.72 18.44
C ALA A 342 -12.82 -13.17 17.94
N ALA A 343 -13.31 -14.03 18.82
CA ALA A 343 -13.82 -15.35 18.48
C ALA A 343 -15.33 -15.35 18.72
N LEU A 344 -16.10 -15.53 17.64
CA LEU A 344 -17.55 -15.55 17.67
C LEU A 344 -18.02 -17.02 17.61
N SER A 345 -18.72 -17.50 18.62
CA SER A 345 -19.40 -18.79 18.58
C SER A 345 -20.66 -18.61 17.76
N VAL A 346 -20.69 -19.19 16.56
CA VAL A 346 -21.79 -19.05 15.62
C VAL A 346 -22.60 -20.34 15.63
N LYS A 347 -23.92 -20.21 15.82
CA LYS A 347 -24.89 -21.32 15.71
C LYS A 347 -25.83 -21.05 14.55
N LEU A 348 -26.03 -22.06 13.71
CA LEU A 348 -26.97 -21.96 12.59
C LEU A 348 -28.42 -21.94 13.08
N LEU A 349 -29.25 -21.16 12.38
CA LEU A 349 -30.68 -21.11 12.63
C LEU A 349 -31.38 -22.27 11.90
N PRO A 350 -32.33 -22.99 12.54
CA PRO A 350 -33.00 -24.16 11.94
C PRO A 350 -33.73 -23.87 10.60
N LYS A 351 -34.14 -22.62 10.40
CA LYS A 351 -34.86 -22.15 9.19
C LYS A 351 -33.97 -21.39 8.20
N GLY A 352 -32.71 -21.13 8.56
CA GLY A 352 -31.75 -20.44 7.71
C GLY A 352 -31.24 -21.37 6.62
N ARG A 353 -31.95 -21.48 5.49
CA ARG A 353 -31.37 -22.09 4.29
C ARG A 353 -30.31 -21.13 3.77
N TRP A 354 -29.04 -21.48 3.89
CA TRP A 354 -27.98 -20.74 3.21
C TRP A 354 -28.36 -20.54 1.72
N PRO A 355 -28.05 -19.38 1.12
CA PRO A 355 -28.29 -19.18 -0.30
C PRO A 355 -27.59 -20.32 -1.03
N ARG A 356 -28.33 -21.07 -1.86
CA ARG A 356 -27.70 -22.08 -2.72
C ARG A 356 -26.61 -21.36 -3.50
N ALA A 357 -25.36 -21.81 -3.37
CA ALA A 357 -24.23 -21.22 -4.05
C ALA A 357 -24.54 -21.21 -5.55
N GLN A 358 -24.72 -20.02 -6.12
CA GLN A 358 -24.79 -19.81 -7.56
C GLN A 358 -23.40 -19.92 -8.16
#